data_AF-A0A839VPC6-F1
#
_entry.id   AF-A0A839VPC6-F1
#
_cell.length_a   1.000
_cell.length_b   1.000
_cell.length_c   1.000
_cell.angle_alpha   90.00
_cell.angle_beta   90.00
_cell.angle_gamma   90.00
#
_symmetry.space_group_name_H-M   'P 1'
#
loop_
_entity.id
_entity.type
_entity.pdbx_description
1 polymer ?
#
loop_
_entity_poly.entity_id
_entity_poly.type
_entity_poly.pdbx_seq_one_letter_code
_entity_poly.pdbx_strand_id
1 'polypeptide(L)'
;MISFSLWDIIRNLLLAGRWTVLLSLATFILGSAVGMLILFARISHRPFLRRSAQAYIELFQGTPLLMQLFLIFFGLALFGLEVPAWLAAGIALTLWSASFLAEIWRGCVEAIPRGQWEASSVLAMGHFQQMRHIILPQALRIAIAPTVGFGVQIIKGTAVTSIIGFVELSKAGTVITNATFMPFTVFAAVGCFYFVLCWPLSKYSQFLERKFNAAHRH
;
A
#
# COMPACT_ATOMS: atom_id res chain seq x y z
N MET A 1 35.37 -24.48 -2.43
CA MET A 1 34.60 -23.23 -2.24
C MET A 1 33.50 -23.23 -3.30
N ILE A 2 32.22 -23.23 -2.92
CA ILE A 2 31.13 -23.18 -3.91
C ILE A 2 31.19 -21.80 -4.56
N SER A 3 31.62 -21.74 -5.82
CA SER A 3 31.58 -20.50 -6.59
C SER A 3 30.12 -20.18 -6.89
N PHE A 4 29.53 -19.21 -6.19
CA PHE A 4 28.22 -18.68 -6.57
C PHE A 4 28.34 -18.00 -7.92
N SER A 5 27.64 -18.54 -8.92
CA SER A 5 27.53 -17.87 -10.21
C SER A 5 26.52 -16.73 -10.15
N LEU A 6 26.61 -15.78 -11.09
CA LEU A 6 25.59 -14.74 -11.24
C LEU A 6 24.18 -15.34 -11.43
N TRP A 7 24.11 -16.50 -12.08
CA TRP A 7 22.85 -17.23 -12.27
C TRP A 7 22.25 -17.69 -10.94
N ASP A 8 23.08 -18.17 -10.00
CA ASP A 8 22.61 -18.57 -8.67
C ASP A 8 22.04 -17.38 -7.89
N ILE A 9 22.67 -16.20 -8.01
CA ILE A 9 22.16 -14.96 -7.40
C ILE A 9 20.79 -14.63 -7.98
N ILE A 10 20.66 -14.57 -9.31
CA ILE A 10 19.41 -14.22 -9.99
C ILE A 10 18.30 -15.22 -9.66
N ARG A 11 18.59 -16.52 -9.68
CA ARG A 11 17.63 -17.57 -9.35
C ARG A 11 17.11 -17.44 -7.92
N ASN A 12 18.00 -17.24 -6.94
CA ASN A 12 17.60 -17.08 -5.55
C ASN A 12 16.78 -15.80 -5.33
N LEU A 13 17.16 -14.69 -5.98
CA LEU A 13 16.39 -13.45 -5.93
C LEU A 13 15.01 -13.60 -6.59
N LEU A 14 14.90 -14.32 -7.71
CA LEU A 14 13.60 -14.60 -8.33
C LEU A 14 12.70 -15.42 -7.40
N LEU A 15 13.26 -16.44 -6.73
CA LEU A 15 12.55 -17.23 -5.74
C LEU A 15 12.13 -16.41 -4.51
N ALA A 16 12.91 -15.43 -4.09
CA ALA A 16 12.53 -14.49 -3.03
C ALA A 16 11.50 -13.45 -3.51
N GLY A 17 11.59 -13.02 -4.77
CA GLY A 17 10.68 -12.08 -5.41
C GLY A 17 9.22 -12.51 -5.36
N ARG A 18 8.94 -13.83 -5.40
CA ARG A 18 7.58 -14.35 -5.21
C ARG A 18 6.97 -13.92 -3.88
N TRP A 19 7.78 -13.86 -2.82
CA TRP A 19 7.33 -13.48 -1.48
C TRP A 19 7.12 -11.98 -1.35
N THR A 20 7.96 -11.15 -1.99
CA THR A 20 7.70 -9.72 -2.16
C THR A 20 6.35 -9.49 -2.85
N VAL A 21 6.09 -10.18 -3.97
CA VAL A 21 4.84 -10.05 -4.72
C VAL A 21 3.63 -10.52 -3.91
N LEU A 22 3.70 -11.71 -3.29
CA LEU A 22 2.61 -12.24 -2.48
C LEU A 22 2.27 -11.33 -1.29
N LEU A 23 3.29 -10.83 -0.58
CA LEU A 23 3.07 -9.93 0.56
C LEU A 23 2.46 -8.61 0.09
N SER A 24 2.93 -8.08 -1.04
CA SER A 24 2.41 -6.85 -1.63
C SER A 24 0.96 -7.00 -2.06
N LEU A 25 0.61 -8.11 -2.71
CA LEU A 25 -0.76 -8.39 -3.15
C LEU A 25 -1.70 -8.60 -1.95
N ALA A 26 -1.29 -9.39 -0.96
CA ALA A 26 -2.08 -9.61 0.25
C ALA A 26 -2.32 -8.28 0.99
N THR A 27 -1.26 -7.49 1.18
CA THR A 27 -1.34 -6.16 1.78
C THR A 27 -2.23 -5.22 0.96
N PHE A 28 -2.09 -5.20 -0.36
CA PHE A 28 -2.89 -4.31 -1.21
C PHE A 28 -4.38 -4.65 -1.10
N ILE A 29 -4.75 -5.94 -1.11
CA ILE A 29 -6.14 -6.39 -0.99
C ILE A 29 -6.69 -6.07 0.40
N LEU A 30 -5.98 -6.47 1.46
CA LEU A 30 -6.44 -6.27 2.84
C LEU A 30 -6.42 -4.80 3.23
N GLY A 31 -5.36 -4.07 2.87
CA GLY A 31 -5.23 -2.63 3.09
C GLY A 31 -6.30 -1.84 2.35
N SER A 32 -6.65 -2.25 1.13
CA SER A 32 -7.78 -1.67 0.39
C SER A 32 -9.11 -1.94 1.10
N ALA A 33 -9.36 -3.17 1.55
CA ALA A 33 -10.59 -3.51 2.27
C ALA A 33 -10.73 -2.72 3.58
N VAL A 34 -9.67 -2.67 4.40
CA VAL A 34 -9.64 -1.92 5.66
C VAL A 34 -9.71 -0.40 5.40
N GLY A 35 -8.96 0.09 4.41
CA GLY A 35 -8.99 1.49 3.99
C GLY A 35 -10.37 1.95 3.54
N MET A 36 -11.17 1.06 2.94
CA MET A 36 -12.53 1.36 2.49
C MET A 36 -13.45 1.56 3.69
N LEU A 37 -13.32 0.72 4.72
CA LEU A 37 -14.06 0.87 5.98
C LEU A 37 -13.69 2.18 6.68
N ILE A 38 -12.39 2.51 6.71
CA ILE A 38 -11.89 3.76 7.30
C ILE A 38 -12.40 4.97 6.50
N LEU A 39 -12.42 4.90 5.16
CA LEU A 39 -12.97 5.96 4.31
C LEU A 39 -14.44 6.22 4.66
N PHE A 40 -15.28 5.18 4.76
CA PHE A 40 -16.69 5.36 5.12
C PHE A 40 -16.88 5.98 6.51
N ALA A 41 -16.05 5.60 7.48
CA ALA A 41 -16.04 6.24 8.79
C ALA A 41 -15.59 7.71 8.69
N ARG A 42 -14.58 8.00 7.86
CA ARG A 42 -13.99 9.32 7.67
C ARG A 42 -14.93 10.31 6.98
N ILE A 43 -15.75 9.87 6.04
CA ILE A 43 -16.76 10.69 5.35
C ILE A 43 -18.14 10.67 6.04
N SER A 44 -18.26 10.02 7.20
CA SER A 44 -19.52 9.93 7.93
C SER A 44 -19.92 11.29 8.52
N HIS A 45 -21.23 11.55 8.57
CA HIS A 45 -21.80 12.67 9.32
C HIS A 45 -21.65 12.52 10.84
N ARG A 46 -21.43 11.29 11.34
CA ARG A 46 -21.28 11.04 12.78
C ARG A 46 -19.91 11.52 13.24
N PRO A 47 -19.82 12.51 14.15
CA PRO A 47 -18.54 13.13 14.51
C PRO A 47 -17.59 12.14 15.19
N PHE A 48 -18.11 11.17 15.94
CA PHE A 48 -17.32 10.12 16.57
C PHE A 48 -16.59 9.26 15.53
N LEU A 49 -17.30 8.69 14.55
CA LEU A 49 -16.69 7.87 13.48
C LEU A 49 -15.63 8.63 12.71
N ARG A 50 -15.93 9.89 12.35
CA ARG A 50 -15.03 10.75 11.61
C ARG A 50 -13.74 11.07 12.38
N ARG A 51 -13.85 11.34 13.68
CA ARG A 51 -12.69 11.62 14.56
C ARG A 51 -11.86 10.37 14.82
N SER A 52 -12.49 9.21 15.05
CA SER A 52 -11.77 7.95 15.22
C SER A 52 -10.99 7.55 13.96
N ALA A 53 -11.61 7.68 12.78
CA ALA A 53 -10.92 7.45 11.51
C ALA A 53 -9.76 8.44 11.29
N GLN A 54 -9.96 9.71 11.65
CA GLN A 54 -8.90 10.71 11.58
C GLN A 54 -7.71 10.37 12.48
N ALA A 55 -7.96 10.03 13.74
CA ALA A 55 -6.93 9.65 14.70
C ALA A 55 -6.15 8.40 14.22
N TYR A 56 -6.84 7.41 13.66
CA TYR A 56 -6.20 6.26 13.02
C TYR A 56 -5.27 6.71 11.87
N ILE A 57 -5.78 7.54 10.96
CA ILE A 57 -5.00 8.00 9.79
C ILE A 57 -3.76 8.78 10.25
N GLU A 58 -3.93 9.74 11.16
CA GLU A 58 -2.84 10.55 11.71
C GLU A 58 -1.80 9.70 12.43
N LEU A 59 -2.22 8.69 13.21
CA LEU A 59 -1.31 7.79 13.90
C LEU A 59 -0.45 6.98 12.91
N PHE A 60 -1.07 6.34 11.92
CA PHE A 60 -0.36 5.44 11.00
C PHE A 60 0.46 6.17 9.94
N GLN A 61 0.06 7.39 9.55
CA GLN A 61 0.85 8.23 8.64
C GLN A 61 1.93 9.03 9.39
N GLY A 62 1.67 9.40 10.65
CA GLY A 62 2.60 10.15 11.50
C GLY A 62 3.69 9.29 12.15
N THR A 63 3.61 7.95 12.06
CA THR A 63 4.61 7.04 12.61
C THR A 63 5.30 6.22 11.51
N PRO A 64 6.63 5.96 11.62
CA PRO A 64 7.33 5.15 10.63
C PRO A 64 6.81 3.71 10.57
N LEU A 65 6.64 3.17 9.36
CA LEU A 65 6.26 1.76 9.14
C LEU A 65 7.18 0.78 9.88
N LEU A 66 8.49 1.07 9.95
CA LEU A 66 9.44 0.26 10.71
C LEU A 66 9.08 0.15 12.20
N MET A 67 8.61 1.24 12.80
CA MET A 67 8.18 1.25 14.21
C MET A 67 6.89 0.49 14.43
N GLN A 68 5.93 0.63 13.51
CA GLN A 68 4.69 -0.15 13.54
C GLN A 68 4.99 -1.66 13.43
N LEU A 69 5.91 -2.04 12.55
CA LEU A 69 6.36 -3.41 12.39
C LEU A 69 7.01 -3.97 13.67
N PHE A 70 7.85 -3.18 14.33
CA PHE A 70 8.47 -3.58 15.61
C PHE A 70 7.44 -3.75 16.73
N LEU A 71 6.50 -2.82 16.85
CA LEU A 71 5.43 -2.92 17.85
C LEU A 71 4.58 -4.17 17.63
N ILE A 72 4.27 -4.52 16.39
CA ILE A 72 3.50 -5.72 16.09
C ILE A 72 4.32 -6.99 16.31
N PHE A 73 5.56 -7.06 15.81
CA PHE A 73 6.35 -8.28 15.89
C PHE A 73 6.91 -8.53 17.29
N PHE A 74 7.61 -7.55 17.87
CA PHE A 74 8.23 -7.68 19.19
C PHE A 74 7.26 -7.36 20.33
N GLY A 75 6.37 -6.37 20.14
CA GLY A 75 5.43 -5.97 21.19
C GLY A 75 4.43 -7.07 21.53
N LEU A 76 3.88 -7.78 20.53
CA LEU A 76 2.99 -8.93 20.79
C LEU A 76 3.70 -10.07 21.51
N ALA A 77 4.97 -10.33 21.18
CA ALA A 77 5.77 -11.35 21.85
C ALA A 77 5.96 -11.06 23.35
N LEU A 78 6.03 -9.78 23.76
CA LEU A 78 6.08 -9.39 25.19
C LEU A 78 4.83 -9.80 25.97
N PHE A 79 3.69 -9.95 25.29
CA PHE A 79 2.44 -10.45 25.87
C PHE A 79 2.29 -11.98 25.73
N GLY A 80 3.35 -12.69 25.35
CA GLY A 80 3.34 -14.15 25.15
C GLY A 80 2.74 -14.59 23.82
N LEU A 81 2.49 -13.67 22.88
CA LEU A 81 1.96 -13.97 21.56
C LEU A 81 3.09 -13.96 20.53
N GLU A 82 3.68 -15.12 20.26
CA GLU A 82 4.67 -15.27 19.20
C GLU A 82 3.99 -15.36 17.84
N VAL A 83 4.31 -14.39 16.97
CA VAL A 83 3.66 -14.25 15.67
C VAL A 83 4.70 -14.48 14.57
N PRO A 84 4.42 -15.32 13.55
CA PRO A 84 5.37 -15.52 12.46
C PRO A 84 5.60 -14.22 11.69
N ALA A 85 6.83 -13.99 11.22
CA ALA A 85 7.24 -12.75 10.57
C ALA A 85 6.33 -12.35 9.38
N TRP A 86 5.84 -13.33 8.61
CA TRP A 86 4.87 -13.10 7.54
C TRP A 86 3.58 -12.44 8.03
N LEU A 87 3.02 -12.92 9.14
CA LEU A 87 1.77 -12.41 9.70
C LEU A 87 1.98 -11.03 10.31
N ALA A 88 3.08 -10.83 11.06
CA ALA A 88 3.41 -9.51 11.59
C ALA A 88 3.64 -8.46 10.48
N ALA A 89 4.38 -8.84 9.43
CA ALA A 89 4.57 -8.01 8.24
C ALA A 89 3.24 -7.67 7.55
N GLY A 90 2.39 -8.68 7.33
CA GLY A 90 1.08 -8.51 6.71
C GLY A 90 0.17 -7.58 7.49
N ILE A 91 0.11 -7.72 8.82
CA ILE A 91 -0.71 -6.84 9.69
C ILE A 91 -0.16 -5.41 9.65
N ALA A 92 1.14 -5.22 9.87
CA ALA A 92 1.76 -3.89 9.90
C ALA A 92 1.55 -3.15 8.58
N LEU A 93 1.84 -3.82 7.46
CA LEU A 93 1.67 -3.26 6.12
C LEU A 93 0.19 -3.01 5.79
N THR A 94 -0.73 -3.88 6.22
CA THR A 94 -2.18 -3.70 6.01
C THR A 94 -2.68 -2.46 6.73
N LEU A 95 -2.35 -2.30 8.01
CA LEU A 95 -2.80 -1.16 8.80
C LEU A 95 -2.20 0.15 8.27
N TRP A 96 -0.90 0.13 7.95
CA TRP A 96 -0.21 1.25 7.34
C TRP A 96 -0.82 1.62 5.99
N SER A 97 -0.94 0.67 5.05
CA SER A 97 -1.48 0.95 3.70
C SER A 97 -2.95 1.38 3.74
N ALA A 98 -3.75 0.86 4.66
CA ALA A 98 -5.14 1.25 4.84
C ALA A 98 -5.30 2.73 5.20
N SER A 99 -4.38 3.30 5.99
CA SER A 99 -4.43 4.71 6.37
C SER A 99 -4.17 5.64 5.17
N PHE A 100 -3.22 5.28 4.32
CA PHE A 100 -2.91 6.03 3.10
C PHE A 100 -3.99 5.87 2.04
N LEU A 101 -4.50 4.66 1.82
CA LEU A 101 -5.58 4.41 0.86
C LEU A 101 -6.86 5.13 1.25
N ALA A 102 -7.24 5.11 2.54
CA ALA A 102 -8.40 5.85 3.01
C ALA A 102 -8.29 7.35 2.73
N GLU A 103 -7.10 7.94 2.93
CA GLU A 103 -6.88 9.36 2.72
C GLU A 103 -6.80 9.73 1.23
N ILE A 104 -6.18 8.88 0.40
CA ILE A 104 -6.19 9.01 -1.07
C ILE A 104 -7.63 9.02 -1.58
N TRP A 105 -8.45 8.05 -1.17
CA TRP A 105 -9.83 7.94 -1.63
C TRP A 105 -10.73 9.04 -1.08
N ARG A 106 -10.47 9.54 0.13
CA ARG A 106 -11.12 10.74 0.65
C ARG A 106 -10.84 11.95 -0.25
N GLY A 107 -9.58 12.14 -0.65
CA GLY A 107 -9.19 13.16 -1.61
C GLY A 107 -9.92 13.01 -2.96
N CYS A 108 -10.11 11.79 -3.45
CA CYS A 108 -10.87 11.53 -4.68
C CYS A 108 -12.36 11.84 -4.55
N VAL A 109 -12.97 11.59 -3.38
CA VAL A 109 -14.37 11.98 -3.10
C VAL A 109 -14.50 13.50 -3.05
N GLU A 110 -13.55 14.20 -2.45
CA GLU A 110 -13.54 15.66 -2.34
C GLU A 110 -13.21 16.36 -3.67
N ALA A 111 -12.53 15.68 -4.59
CA ALA A 111 -12.27 16.18 -5.93
C ALA A 111 -13.54 16.29 -6.80
N ILE A 112 -14.66 15.68 -6.40
CA ILE A 112 -15.92 15.77 -7.15
C ILE A 112 -16.46 17.21 -7.12
N PRO A 113 -16.78 17.81 -8.29
CA PRO A 113 -17.27 19.18 -8.36
C PRO A 113 -18.49 19.42 -7.48
N ARG A 114 -18.52 20.56 -6.77
CA ARG A 114 -19.64 20.95 -5.89
C ARG A 114 -20.99 20.95 -6.62
N GLY A 115 -21.01 21.29 -7.91
CA GLY A 115 -22.22 21.24 -8.73
C GLY A 115 -22.89 19.85 -8.80
N GLN A 116 -22.13 18.75 -8.69
CA GLN A 116 -22.73 17.40 -8.63
C GLN A 116 -23.47 17.17 -7.30
N TRP A 117 -22.89 17.66 -6.20
CA TRP A 117 -23.53 17.62 -4.88
C TRP A 117 -24.79 18.49 -4.85
N GLU A 118 -24.70 19.72 -5.35
CA GLU A 118 -25.82 20.68 -5.40
C GLU A 118 -26.94 20.21 -6.34
N ALA A 119 -26.61 19.71 -7.54
CA ALA A 119 -27.63 19.19 -8.47
C ALA A 119 -28.37 17.99 -7.87
N SER A 120 -27.64 17.09 -7.18
CA SER A 120 -28.25 15.95 -6.53
C SER A 120 -29.15 16.33 -5.35
N SER A 121 -28.81 17.39 -4.61
CA SER A 121 -29.63 17.87 -3.51
C SER A 121 -30.90 18.58 -4.00
N VAL A 122 -30.83 19.29 -5.13
CA VAL A 122 -32.01 19.87 -5.81
C VAL A 122 -33.00 18.79 -6.27
N LEU A 123 -32.50 17.61 -6.62
CA LEU A 123 -33.33 16.43 -6.91
C LEU A 123 -33.85 15.71 -5.66
N ALA A 124 -33.78 16.35 -4.49
CA ALA A 124 -34.20 15.83 -3.19
C ALA A 124 -33.52 14.49 -2.79
N MET A 125 -32.33 14.21 -3.33
CA MET A 125 -31.57 13.02 -2.94
C MET A 125 -30.96 13.21 -1.56
N GLY A 126 -31.21 12.27 -0.64
CA GLY A 126 -30.52 12.19 0.64
C GLY A 126 -29.04 11.80 0.48
N HIS A 127 -28.19 12.07 1.49
CA HIS A 127 -26.74 11.83 1.41
C HIS A 127 -26.36 10.42 0.93
N PHE A 128 -27.06 9.38 1.40
CA PHE A 128 -26.80 8.01 0.95
C PHE A 128 -27.09 7.81 -0.54
N GLN A 129 -28.17 8.42 -1.05
CA GLN A 129 -28.51 8.36 -2.47
C GLN A 129 -27.47 9.12 -3.30
N GLN A 130 -27.08 10.33 -2.88
CA GLN A 130 -26.03 11.11 -3.55
C GLN A 130 -24.73 10.30 -3.63
N MET A 131 -24.32 9.74 -2.48
CA MET A 131 -23.10 8.95 -2.37
C MET A 131 -23.13 7.72 -3.28
N ARG A 132 -24.20 6.93 -3.23
CA ARG A 132 -24.33 5.68 -4.01
C ARG A 132 -24.44 5.90 -5.52
N HIS A 133 -25.25 6.88 -5.94
CA HIS A 133 -25.65 7.00 -7.34
C HIS A 133 -24.82 8.01 -8.13
N ILE A 134 -24.21 9.00 -7.47
CA ILE A 134 -23.55 10.12 -8.16
C ILE A 134 -22.09 10.19 -7.75
N ILE A 135 -21.80 10.33 -6.45
CA ILE A 135 -20.46 10.67 -5.97
C ILE A 135 -19.51 9.46 -6.04
N LEU A 136 -19.83 8.31 -5.42
CA LEU A 136 -18.93 7.15 -5.40
C LEU A 136 -18.57 6.64 -6.80
N PRO A 137 -19.51 6.47 -7.76
CA PRO A 137 -19.15 6.00 -9.09
C PRO A 137 -18.15 6.91 -9.80
N GLN A 138 -18.23 8.23 -9.58
CA GLN A 138 -17.27 9.19 -10.13
C GLN A 138 -15.94 9.15 -9.37
N ALA A 139 -15.99 9.18 -8.04
CA ALA A 139 -14.80 9.15 -7.19
C ALA A 139 -13.98 7.87 -7.40
N LEU A 140 -14.63 6.72 -7.61
CA LEU A 140 -13.97 5.45 -7.92
C LEU A 140 -13.16 5.51 -9.22
N ARG A 141 -13.65 6.22 -10.26
CA ARG A 141 -12.91 6.40 -11.51
C ARG A 141 -11.67 7.27 -11.32
N ILE A 142 -11.79 8.32 -10.51
CA ILE A 142 -10.66 9.20 -10.14
C ILE A 142 -9.63 8.43 -9.30
N ALA A 143 -10.09 7.56 -8.40
CA ALA A 143 -9.25 6.81 -7.48
C ALA A 143 -8.36 5.75 -8.14
N ILE A 144 -8.68 5.26 -9.34
CA ILE A 144 -7.94 4.14 -9.97
C ILE A 144 -6.45 4.46 -10.12
N ALA A 145 -6.12 5.62 -10.70
CA ALA A 145 -4.73 6.01 -10.94
C ALA A 145 -3.92 6.13 -9.64
N PRO A 146 -4.30 6.96 -8.64
CA PRO A 146 -3.52 7.08 -7.40
C PRO A 146 -3.48 5.78 -6.60
N THR A 147 -4.50 4.91 -6.68
CA THR A 147 -4.47 3.59 -6.03
C THR A 147 -3.38 2.69 -6.63
N VAL A 148 -3.27 2.65 -7.96
CA VAL A 148 -2.19 1.91 -8.66
C VAL A 148 -0.83 2.51 -8.30
N GLY A 149 -0.73 3.84 -8.30
CA GLY A 149 0.49 4.55 -7.90
C GLY A 149 0.92 4.20 -6.48
N PHE A 150 -0.02 4.11 -5.53
CA PHE A 150 0.27 3.71 -4.15
C PHE A 150 0.69 2.24 -4.01
N GLY A 151 0.25 1.36 -4.92
CA GLY A 151 0.73 -0.03 -4.99
C GLY A 151 2.26 -0.15 -5.11
N VAL A 152 2.91 0.83 -5.75
CA VAL A 152 4.38 0.93 -5.82
C VAL A 152 4.99 1.14 -4.44
N GLN A 153 4.35 1.95 -3.58
CA GLN A 153 4.82 2.18 -2.22
C GLN A 153 4.65 0.94 -1.35
N ILE A 154 3.59 0.17 -1.55
CA ILE A 154 3.41 -1.12 -0.86
C ILE A 154 4.53 -2.09 -1.21
N ILE A 155 4.87 -2.23 -2.51
CA ILE A 155 5.98 -3.10 -2.96
C ILE A 155 7.29 -2.67 -2.30
N LYS A 156 7.62 -1.37 -2.33
CA LYS A 156 8.83 -0.85 -1.69
C LYS A 156 8.81 -1.03 -0.17
N GLY A 157 7.64 -0.87 0.46
CA GLY A 157 7.44 -1.04 1.90
C GLY A 157 7.76 -2.44 2.41
N THR A 158 7.62 -3.47 1.56
CA THR A 158 8.00 -4.85 1.92
C THR A 158 9.48 -4.98 2.29
N ALA A 159 10.37 -4.14 1.76
CA ALA A 159 11.80 -4.19 2.07
C ALA A 159 12.09 -4.04 3.56
N VAL A 160 11.27 -3.26 4.27
CA VAL A 160 11.40 -3.01 5.72
C VAL A 160 11.18 -4.29 6.54
N THR A 161 10.43 -5.25 6.00
CA THR A 161 10.12 -6.52 6.68
C THR A 161 11.33 -7.46 6.79
N SER A 162 12.39 -7.21 6.00
CA SER A 162 13.67 -7.91 6.12
C SER A 162 14.31 -7.79 7.50
N ILE A 163 14.02 -6.70 8.21
CA ILE A 163 14.57 -6.41 9.54
C ILE A 163 14.04 -7.39 10.59
N ILE A 164 12.77 -7.81 10.49
CA ILE A 164 12.19 -8.84 11.35
C ILE A 164 12.44 -10.27 10.82
N GLY A 165 13.34 -10.41 9.84
CA GLY A 165 13.76 -11.70 9.30
C GLY A 165 12.84 -12.28 8.23
N PHE A 166 11.83 -11.54 7.76
CA PHE A 166 11.00 -12.03 6.65
C PHE A 166 11.81 -12.12 5.35
N VAL A 167 11.83 -13.29 4.72
CA VAL A 167 12.65 -13.56 3.52
C VAL A 167 11.95 -13.10 2.25
N GLU A 168 12.03 -11.81 1.99
CA GLU A 168 11.69 -11.17 0.71
C GLU A 168 12.98 -10.75 -0.04
N LEU A 169 12.87 -10.02 -1.16
CA LEU A 169 14.01 -9.62 -2.00
C LEU A 169 15.16 -8.98 -1.23
N SER A 170 14.90 -8.02 -0.35
CA SER A 170 15.97 -7.34 0.41
C SER A 170 16.65 -8.29 1.39
N LYS A 171 15.88 -9.10 2.13
CA LYS A 171 16.45 -10.10 3.05
C LYS A 171 17.26 -11.17 2.32
N ALA A 172 16.77 -11.66 1.19
CA ALA A 172 17.49 -12.60 0.35
C ALA A 172 18.79 -11.97 -0.18
N GLY A 173 18.75 -10.69 -0.59
CA GLY A 173 19.93 -9.92 -0.94
C GLY A 173 20.97 -9.87 0.17
N THR A 174 20.57 -9.61 1.41
CA THR A 174 21.49 -9.65 2.58
C THR A 174 22.09 -11.04 2.78
N VAL A 175 21.28 -12.10 2.71
CA VAL A 175 21.76 -13.48 2.88
C VAL A 175 22.78 -13.87 1.81
N ILE A 176 22.49 -13.56 0.54
CA ILE A 176 23.39 -13.83 -0.58
C ILE A 176 24.67 -13.00 -0.45
N THR A 177 24.56 -11.71 -0.10
CA THR A 177 25.70 -10.83 0.12
C THR A 177 26.65 -11.38 1.18
N ASN A 178 26.10 -11.88 2.30
CA ASN A 178 26.90 -12.46 3.37
C ASN A 178 27.58 -13.78 2.97
N ALA A 179 27.00 -14.51 2.03
CA ALA A 179 27.58 -15.75 1.52
C ALA A 179 28.64 -15.52 0.42
N THR A 180 28.48 -14.49 -0.41
CA THR A 180 29.35 -14.22 -1.57
C THR A 180 30.37 -13.12 -1.34
N PHE A 181 30.16 -12.27 -0.33
CA PHE A 181 30.92 -11.03 -0.09
C PHE A 181 30.89 -10.06 -1.28
N MET A 182 29.82 -10.08 -2.10
CA MET A 182 29.64 -9.22 -3.27
C MET A 182 28.45 -8.25 -3.11
N PRO A 183 28.51 -7.29 -2.17
CA PRO A 183 27.37 -6.42 -1.86
C PRO A 183 26.91 -5.58 -3.06
N PHE A 184 27.84 -5.01 -3.82
CA PHE A 184 27.49 -4.17 -4.97
C PHE A 184 26.71 -4.95 -6.03
N THR A 185 27.22 -6.10 -6.45
CA THR A 185 26.57 -6.95 -7.46
C THR A 185 25.20 -7.43 -7.00
N VAL A 186 25.07 -7.87 -5.75
CA VAL A 186 23.82 -8.43 -5.22
C VAL A 186 22.77 -7.34 -5.02
N PHE A 187 23.11 -6.21 -4.39
CA PHE A 187 22.13 -5.13 -4.19
C PHE A 187 21.79 -4.38 -5.48
N ALA A 188 22.70 -4.31 -6.46
CA ALA A 188 22.35 -3.84 -7.80
C ALA A 188 21.28 -4.75 -8.44
N ALA A 189 21.45 -6.08 -8.34
CA ALA A 189 20.45 -7.02 -8.81
C ALA A 189 19.11 -6.87 -8.07
N VAL A 190 19.12 -6.78 -6.73
CA VAL A 190 17.90 -6.51 -5.92
C VAL A 190 17.21 -5.22 -6.39
N GLY A 191 17.96 -4.15 -6.61
CA GLY A 191 17.45 -2.89 -7.15
C GLY A 191 16.79 -3.04 -8.52
N CYS A 192 17.41 -3.81 -9.43
CA CYS A 192 16.81 -4.14 -10.72
C CYS A 192 15.50 -4.92 -10.57
N PHE A 193 15.41 -5.89 -9.66
CA PHE A 193 14.17 -6.61 -9.38
C PHE A 193 13.06 -5.68 -8.88
N TYR A 194 13.34 -4.82 -7.90
CA TYR A 194 12.36 -3.81 -7.46
C TYR A 194 11.97 -2.85 -8.58
N PHE A 195 12.92 -2.43 -9.42
CA PHE A 195 12.63 -1.57 -10.56
C PHE A 195 11.69 -2.26 -11.56
N VAL A 196 11.96 -3.51 -11.93
CA VAL A 196 11.11 -4.31 -12.83
C VAL A 196 9.71 -4.50 -12.26
N LEU A 197 9.57 -4.66 -10.94
CA LEU A 197 8.27 -4.72 -10.29
C LEU A 197 7.55 -3.35 -10.28
N CYS A 198 8.25 -2.26 -9.93
CA CYS A 198 7.63 -0.97 -9.67
C CYS A 198 7.39 -0.11 -10.92
N TRP A 199 8.28 -0.20 -11.91
CA TRP A 199 8.25 0.66 -13.09
C TRP A 199 6.99 0.45 -13.95
N PRO A 200 6.55 -0.79 -14.25
CA PRO A 200 5.30 -1.01 -14.99
C PRO A 200 4.08 -0.43 -14.28
N LEU A 201 3.97 -0.62 -12.96
CA LEU A 201 2.87 -0.05 -12.17
C LEU A 201 2.89 1.48 -12.20
N SER A 202 4.08 2.08 -12.08
CA SER A 202 4.25 3.54 -12.15
C SER A 202 3.83 4.09 -13.51
N LYS A 203 4.23 3.44 -14.62
CA LYS A 203 3.81 3.82 -15.97
C LYS A 203 2.32 3.63 -16.19
N TYR A 204 1.75 2.55 -15.67
CA TYR A 204 0.32 2.29 -15.75
C TYR A 204 -0.48 3.33 -14.98
N SER A 205 -0.05 3.72 -13.78
CA SER A 205 -0.64 4.81 -13.00
C SER A 205 -0.66 6.12 -13.79
N GLN A 206 0.46 6.51 -14.40
CA GLN A 206 0.56 7.73 -15.23
C GLN A 206 -0.34 7.69 -16.46
N PHE A 207 -0.45 6.51 -17.09
CA PHE A 207 -1.36 6.32 -18.21
C PHE A 207 -2.83 6.49 -17.79
N LEU A 208 -3.23 5.87 -16.68
CA LEU A 208 -4.58 5.98 -16.12
C LEU A 208 -4.90 7.43 -15.74
N GLU A 209 -3.96 8.12 -15.12
CA GLU A 209 -4.10 9.53 -14.76
C GLU A 209 -4.39 10.40 -16.00
N ARG A 210 -3.63 10.23 -17.08
CA ARG A 210 -3.89 10.95 -18.34
C ARG A 210 -5.24 10.59 -18.95
N LYS A 211 -5.61 9.31 -18.92
CA LYS A 211 -6.88 8.82 -19.47
C LYS A 211 -8.09 9.41 -18.74
N PHE A 212 -8.02 9.55 -17.42
CA PHE A 212 -9.14 10.05 -16.60
C PHE A 212 -9.13 11.57 -16.40
N ASN A 213 -7.95 12.22 -16.37
CA ASN A 213 -7.85 13.68 -16.22
C ASN A 213 -8.04 14.44 -17.55
N ALA A 214 -7.93 13.79 -18.71
CA ALA A 214 -8.26 14.41 -19.99
C ALA A 214 -9.73 14.90 -20.08
N ALA A 215 -10.61 14.44 -19.20
CA ALA A 215 -12.02 14.86 -19.13
C ALA A 215 -12.28 16.14 -18.29
N HIS A 216 -11.28 16.68 -17.58
CA HIS A 216 -11.44 17.86 -16.69
C HIS A 216 -10.73 19.13 -17.22
N ARG A 217 -10.30 19.13 -18.48
CA ARG A 217 -9.81 20.34 -19.18
C ARG A 217 -10.95 20.99 -19.97
N HIS A 218 -11.97 21.47 -19.27
CA HIS A 218 -12.98 22.37 -19.84
C HIS A 218 -13.38 23.40 -18.77
#